data_AF-A0A1E5TBF2-F1
#
_entry.id   AF-A0A1E5TBF2-F1
#
_cell.length_a   1.000
_cell.length_b   1.000
_cell.length_c   1.000
_cell.angle_alpha   90.00
_cell.angle_beta   90.00
_cell.angle_gamma   90.00
#
_symmetry.space_group_name_H-M   'P 1'
#
loop_
_entity.id
_entity.type
_entity.pdbx_description
1 polymer ?
#
loop_
_entity_poly.entity_id
_entity_poly.type
_entity_poly.pdbx_seq_one_letter_code
_entity_poly.pdbx_strand_id
1 'polypeptide(L)'
;MSTFSGVKCWTKGHSSLNHTLRAQELADWMVRETSKFGSVEVKKNTTYKDFSSKQGLVFFQDGWGATDHIDIWNGTEMKAGYENYFSLAKEVWFWDLP
;
A
#
# COMPACT_ATOMS: atom_id res chain seq x y z
N MET A 1 1.75 -7.69 14.29
CA MET A 1 0.51 -6.91 14.10
C MET A 1 -0.30 -6.73 15.40
N SER A 2 0.26 -6.94 16.60
CA SER A 2 -0.50 -6.84 17.86
C SER A 2 -1.12 -5.46 18.13
N THR A 3 -0.56 -4.40 17.52
CA THR A 3 -1.03 -3.00 17.61
C THR A 3 -1.99 -2.61 16.48
N PHE A 4 -2.25 -3.49 15.51
CA PHE A 4 -3.19 -3.21 14.42
C PHE A 4 -4.62 -3.51 14.86
N SER A 5 -5.49 -2.51 14.83
CA SER A 5 -6.89 -2.59 15.26
C SER A 5 -7.92 -2.45 14.13
N GLY A 6 -7.47 -2.44 12.87
CA GLY A 6 -8.37 -2.32 11.71
C GLY A 6 -9.17 -3.60 11.42
N VAL A 7 -10.10 -3.47 10.48
CA VAL A 7 -11.06 -4.52 10.10
C VAL A 7 -10.34 -5.74 9.55
N LYS A 8 -10.76 -6.91 10.02
CA LYS A 8 -10.27 -8.21 9.57
C LYS A 8 -11.28 -8.89 8.65
N CYS A 9 -10.77 -9.62 7.67
CA CYS A 9 -11.58 -10.40 6.77
C CYS A 9 -12.30 -11.53 7.53
N TRP A 10 -13.60 -11.69 7.27
CA TRP A 10 -14.44 -12.72 7.92
C TRP A 10 -14.42 -14.08 7.20
N THR A 11 -13.81 -14.16 6.02
CA THR A 11 -13.76 -15.39 5.22
C THR A 11 -13.07 -16.52 5.99
N LYS A 12 -13.68 -17.71 5.98
CA LYS A 12 -13.11 -18.91 6.61
C LYS A 12 -11.72 -19.20 6.03
N GLY A 13 -10.72 -19.30 6.90
CA GLY A 13 -9.29 -19.45 6.51
C GLY A 13 -8.51 -18.14 6.52
N HIS A 14 -9.16 -16.98 6.36
CA HIS A 14 -8.53 -15.67 6.51
C HIS A 14 -8.61 -15.16 7.95
N SER A 15 -9.72 -15.44 8.63
CA SER A 15 -9.96 -15.02 10.01
C SER A 15 -8.89 -15.57 10.98
N SER A 16 -8.47 -16.82 10.81
CA SER A 16 -7.39 -17.45 11.60
C SER A 16 -6.01 -16.83 11.37
N LEU A 17 -5.82 -16.12 10.25
CA LEU A 17 -4.56 -15.47 9.89
C LEU A 17 -4.53 -13.99 10.24
N ASN A 18 -5.58 -13.45 10.87
CA ASN A 18 -5.76 -12.02 11.11
C ASN A 18 -5.60 -11.19 9.82
N HIS A 19 -6.10 -11.69 8.69
CA HIS A 19 -6.00 -11.04 7.38
C HIS A 19 -6.69 -9.67 7.44
N THR A 20 -5.92 -8.59 7.29
CA THR A 20 -6.44 -7.23 7.21
C THR A 20 -7.29 -7.05 5.95
N LEU A 21 -8.47 -6.44 6.09
CA LEU A 21 -9.42 -6.27 4.99
C LEU A 21 -9.23 -4.96 4.22
N ARG A 22 -8.92 -3.85 4.92
CA ARG A 22 -8.92 -2.50 4.34
C ARG A 22 -7.50 -1.99 4.12
N ALA A 23 -7.21 -1.54 2.90
CA ALA A 23 -5.89 -1.07 2.53
C ALA A 23 -5.52 0.25 3.24
N GLN A 24 -6.43 1.24 3.31
CA GLN A 24 -6.17 2.50 4.03
C GLN A 24 -5.82 2.26 5.51
N GLU A 25 -6.57 1.42 6.21
CA GLU A 25 -6.30 1.13 7.63
C GLU A 25 -4.92 0.48 7.82
N LEU A 26 -4.51 -0.39 6.88
CA LEU A 26 -3.19 -0.99 6.88
C LEU A 26 -2.09 0.07 6.63
N ALA A 27 -2.26 0.91 5.61
CA ALA A 27 -1.34 1.99 5.29
C ALA A 27 -1.16 2.96 6.47
N ASP A 28 -2.26 3.41 7.08
CA ASP A 28 -2.23 4.29 8.25
C ASP A 28 -1.49 3.66 9.44
N TRP A 29 -1.66 2.36 9.65
CA TRP A 29 -0.91 1.64 10.68
C TRP A 29 0.58 1.53 10.34
N MET A 30 0.93 1.25 9.08
CA MET A 30 2.32 1.20 8.63
C MET A 30 3.05 2.53 8.83
N VAL A 31 2.37 3.67 8.59
CA VAL A 31 2.93 5.01 8.86
C VAL A 31 3.34 5.19 10.32
N ARG A 32 2.58 4.61 11.27
CA ARG A 32 2.88 4.69 12.71
C ARG A 32 3.95 3.71 13.17
N GLU A 33 4.18 2.66 12.40
CA GLU A 33 5.08 1.56 12.73
C GLU A 33 6.43 1.71 12.01
N THR A 34 7.03 2.90 12.13
CA THR A 34 8.28 3.26 11.43
C THR A 34 9.45 2.34 11.76
N SER A 35 9.47 1.74 12.95
CA SER A 35 10.48 0.72 13.32
C SER A 35 10.37 -0.59 12.52
N LYS A 36 9.23 -0.84 11.87
CA LYS A 36 8.96 -2.04 11.06
C LYS A 36 9.04 -1.76 9.56
N PHE A 37 8.57 -0.59 9.12
CA PHE A 37 8.42 -0.26 7.69
C PHE A 37 9.31 0.88 7.22
N GLY A 38 10.02 1.56 8.11
CA GLY A 38 10.75 2.79 7.78
C GLY A 38 9.82 3.99 7.61
N SER A 39 10.34 5.03 6.94
CA SER A 39 9.58 6.25 6.64
C SER A 39 8.80 6.10 5.34
N VAL A 40 7.62 6.72 5.28
CA VAL A 40 6.80 6.77 4.06
C VAL A 40 7.14 8.00 3.23
N GLU A 41 7.24 7.83 1.91
CA GLU A 41 7.23 8.92 0.93
C GLU A 41 5.80 9.08 0.39
N VAL A 42 5.21 10.27 0.49
CA VAL A 42 3.87 10.57 -0.02
C VAL A 42 3.96 11.53 -1.18
N LYS A 43 3.37 11.17 -2.33
CA LYS A 43 3.35 12.00 -3.55
C LYS A 43 1.95 12.13 -4.13
N LYS A 44 1.77 13.20 -4.90
CA LYS A 44 0.56 13.51 -5.70
C LYS A 44 0.97 13.72 -7.14
N ASN A 45 0.04 13.50 -8.07
CA ASN A 45 0.25 13.72 -9.50
C ASN A 45 1.51 13.00 -10.04
N THR A 46 1.68 11.72 -9.66
CA THR A 46 2.83 10.92 -10.06
C THR A 46 2.54 9.99 -11.21
N THR A 47 3.59 9.42 -11.77
CA THR A 47 3.53 8.24 -12.64
C THR A 47 4.45 7.15 -12.09
N TYR A 48 4.30 5.92 -12.57
CA TYR A 48 5.18 4.81 -12.19
C TYR A 48 6.67 5.10 -12.42
N LYS A 49 7.00 5.98 -13.37
CA LYS A 49 8.38 6.41 -13.68
C LYS A 49 9.06 7.12 -12.51
N ASP A 50 8.30 7.75 -11.61
CA ASP A 50 8.85 8.40 -10.41
C ASP A 50 9.41 7.38 -9.40
N PHE A 51 9.13 6.09 -9.61
CA PHE A 51 9.49 4.97 -8.74
C PHE A 51 10.25 3.87 -9.49
N SER A 52 10.65 4.08 -10.75
CA SER A 52 11.23 3.00 -11.57
C SER A 52 12.62 2.53 -11.11
N SER A 53 13.31 3.35 -10.32
CA SER A 53 14.60 2.99 -9.70
C SER A 53 14.45 2.51 -8.25
N LYS A 54 13.24 2.26 -7.79
CA LYS A 54 12.93 1.88 -6.40
C LYS A 54 12.16 0.57 -6.38
N GLN A 55 12.32 -0.17 -5.29
CA GLN A 55 11.51 -1.34 -4.97
C GLN A 55 10.94 -1.15 -3.57
N GLY A 56 9.73 -1.66 -3.32
CA GLY A 56 9.06 -1.31 -2.07
C GLY A 56 7.62 -1.75 -1.96
N LEU A 57 6.98 -1.29 -0.89
CA LEU A 57 5.54 -1.34 -0.73
C LEU A 57 4.94 -0.05 -1.29
N VAL A 58 3.84 -0.16 -2.01
CA VAL A 58 3.13 0.97 -2.59
C VAL A 58 1.66 0.91 -2.22
N PHE A 59 1.12 2.03 -1.75
CA PHE A 59 -0.30 2.22 -1.49
C PHE A 59 -0.84 3.35 -2.37
N PHE A 60 -2.00 3.12 -2.97
CA PHE A 60 -2.72 4.04 -3.82
C PHE A 60 -4.01 4.43 -3.12
N GLN A 61 -4.10 5.69 -2.71
CA GLN A 61 -5.29 6.24 -2.09
C GLN A 61 -6.29 6.71 -3.15
N ASP A 62 -7.56 6.34 -3.00
CA ASP A 62 -8.67 6.84 -3.84
C ASP A 62 -8.37 6.75 -5.35
N GLY A 63 -7.89 5.60 -5.84
CA GLY A 63 -7.44 5.44 -7.23
C GLY A 63 -8.58 5.41 -8.25
N TRP A 64 -9.66 4.70 -7.95
CA TRP A 64 -10.85 4.69 -8.80
C TRP A 64 -12.10 4.87 -7.94
N GLY A 65 -12.53 6.13 -7.84
CA GLY A 65 -13.45 6.56 -6.79
C GLY A 65 -12.78 6.41 -5.42
N ALA A 66 -13.52 5.94 -4.41
CA ALA A 66 -13.01 5.72 -3.06
C ALA A 66 -12.30 4.36 -2.89
N THR A 67 -11.77 3.79 -3.98
CA THR A 67 -11.11 2.48 -3.92
C THR A 67 -9.61 2.64 -3.77
N ASP A 68 -9.07 2.03 -2.72
CA ASP A 68 -7.64 1.96 -2.47
C ASP A 68 -7.01 0.66 -2.99
N HIS A 69 -5.70 0.66 -3.16
CA HIS A 69 -4.91 -0.54 -3.46
C HIS A 69 -3.59 -0.52 -2.70
N ILE A 70 -3.12 -1.67 -2.23
CA ILE A 70 -1.77 -1.84 -1.66
C ILE A 70 -1.08 -3.03 -2.32
N ASP A 71 0.18 -2.85 -2.69
CA ASP A 71 0.94 -3.85 -3.45
C ASP A 71 2.44 -3.79 -3.15
N ILE A 72 3.17 -4.75 -3.71
CA ILE A 72 4.63 -4.75 -3.80
C ILE A 72 5.01 -4.24 -5.19
N TRP A 73 5.97 -3.34 -5.25
CA TRP A 73 6.55 -2.76 -6.45
C TRP A 73 8.03 -3.14 -6.56
N ASN A 74 8.49 -3.55 -7.75
CA ASN A 74 9.89 -3.95 -7.97
C ASN A 74 10.70 -3.00 -8.86
N GLY A 75 10.18 -1.80 -9.15
CA GLY A 75 10.79 -0.85 -10.10
C GLY A 75 10.22 -0.95 -11.52
N THR A 76 9.54 -2.04 -11.85
CA THR A 76 8.96 -2.25 -13.19
C THR A 76 7.50 -2.69 -13.12
N GLU A 77 7.13 -3.56 -12.18
CA GLU A 77 5.78 -4.09 -12.09
C GLU A 77 5.31 -4.25 -10.63
N MET A 78 3.99 -4.29 -10.48
CA MET A 78 3.34 -4.67 -9.23
C MET A 78 3.01 -6.17 -9.23
N LYS A 79 2.82 -6.76 -8.04
CA LYS A 79 2.46 -8.18 -7.95
C LYS A 79 1.02 -8.46 -8.41
N ALA A 80 0.07 -7.55 -8.14
CA ALA A 80 -1.34 -7.74 -8.46
C ALA A 80 -2.05 -6.46 -8.99
N GLY A 81 -1.28 -5.42 -9.35
CA GLY A 81 -1.78 -4.13 -9.84
C GLY A 81 -1.26 -3.77 -11.23
N TYR A 82 -1.64 -2.57 -11.71
CA TYR A 82 -1.21 -2.03 -13.01
C TYR A 82 -0.57 -0.65 -12.87
N GLU A 83 0.44 -0.34 -13.67
CA GLU A 83 1.21 0.93 -13.61
C GLU A 83 0.35 2.20 -13.67
N ASN A 84 -0.83 2.16 -14.31
CA ASN A 84 -1.73 3.31 -14.37
C ASN A 84 -2.31 3.70 -13.01
N TYR A 85 -2.22 2.84 -11.98
CA TYR A 85 -2.68 3.15 -10.62
C TYR A 85 -1.92 4.35 -10.04
N PHE A 86 -0.64 4.52 -10.39
CA PHE A 86 0.17 5.66 -9.95
C PHE A 86 -0.38 7.01 -10.38
N SER A 87 -1.00 7.09 -11.57
CA SER A 87 -1.59 8.33 -12.08
C SER A 87 -3.07 8.48 -11.73
N LEU A 88 -3.73 7.39 -11.36
CA LEU A 88 -5.13 7.39 -10.93
C LEU A 88 -5.29 7.75 -9.45
N ALA A 89 -4.31 7.38 -8.62
CA ALA A 89 -4.33 7.66 -7.19
C ALA A 89 -4.31 9.16 -6.89
N LYS A 90 -5.13 9.54 -5.91
CA LYS A 90 -5.07 10.88 -5.31
C LYS A 90 -3.75 11.11 -4.59
N GLU A 91 -3.28 10.09 -3.87
CA GLU A 91 -1.97 10.03 -3.23
C GLU A 91 -1.33 8.66 -3.43
N VAL A 92 -0.03 8.66 -3.71
CA VAL A 92 0.81 7.46 -3.72
C VAL A 92 1.72 7.49 -2.51
N TRP A 93 1.62 6.47 -1.67
CA TRP A 93 2.41 6.30 -0.47
C TRP A 93 3.39 5.15 -0.69
N PHE A 94 4.67 5.40 -0.48
CA PHE A 94 5.73 4.46 -0.84
C PHE A 94 6.65 4.21 0.35
N TRP A 95 6.89 2.94 0.66
CA TRP A 95 7.91 2.51 1.62
C TRP A 95 9.00 1.77 0.86
N ASP A 96 10.19 2.37 0.84
CA ASP A 96 11.37 1.81 0.19
C ASP A 96 11.82 0.53 0.92
N LEU A 97 12.09 -0.53 0.16
CA LEU A 97 12.64 -1.77 0.68
C LEU A 97 14.09 -1.91 0.17
N PRO A 98 15.06 -2.12 1.07
CA PRO A 98 16.47 -2.29 0.69
C PRO A 98 16.69 -3.53 -0.18
#